data_AF-A0A432IU52-F1
#
_entry.id   AF-A0A432IU52-F1
#
_cell.length_a   1.000
_cell.length_b   1.000
_cell.length_c   1.000
_cell.angle_alpha   90.00
_cell.angle_beta   90.00
_cell.angle_gamma   90.00
#
_symmetry.space_group_name_H-M   'P 1'
#
loop_
_entity.id
_entity.type
_entity.pdbx_description
1 polymer ?
#
loop_
_entity_poly.entity_id
_entity_poly.type
_entity_poly.pdbx_seq_one_letter_code
_entity_poly.pdbx_strand_id
1 'polypeptide(L)'
;IAYSEPGFYTYYRGECDDCITTKFAHPSSSYASSGMAYQALTLLGYPTISDVDIDKNPTILQQFDKVILLHSEYVTRAMFDAITKHPKVLYLYPNALYAEIEVNHVDETITLIRGHNYPEPEIKNGFEWEFDNTHPYEFDKECAVMKIYKIKNGWMTNCYPENVFLKGGQLFTLLKTIKDL
;
A
#
# COMPACT_ATOMS: atom_id res chain seq x y z
N ILE A 1 1.12 7.74 8.46
CA ILE A 1 1.22 7.43 9.91
C ILE A 1 2.49 6.61 10.18
N ALA A 2 2.66 5.43 9.59
CA ALA A 2 3.86 4.58 9.81
C ALA A 2 5.22 5.29 9.58
N TYR A 3 5.30 6.26 8.68
CA TYR A 3 6.50 7.06 8.38
C TYR A 3 6.66 8.33 9.24
N SER A 4 5.83 8.53 10.28
CA SER A 4 6.02 9.66 11.20
C SER A 4 7.24 9.45 12.08
N GLU A 5 7.87 10.55 12.50
CA GLU A 5 8.99 10.52 13.44
C GLU A 5 8.57 11.21 14.75
N PRO A 6 8.70 10.56 15.92
CA PRO A 6 9.12 9.16 16.10
C PRO A 6 8.04 8.15 15.62
N GLY A 7 8.46 6.95 15.23
CA GLY A 7 7.59 5.88 14.73
C GLY A 7 8.36 4.64 14.26
N PHE A 8 7.76 3.82 13.40
CA PHE A 8 8.32 2.51 13.01
C PHE A 8 9.72 2.62 12.40
N TYR A 9 9.99 3.67 11.63
CA TYR A 9 11.32 3.88 11.05
C TYR A 9 12.38 4.28 12.08
N THR A 10 12.00 4.90 13.21
CA THR A 10 12.89 5.10 14.35
C THR A 10 13.29 3.76 14.96
N TYR A 11 12.35 2.81 15.05
CA TYR A 11 12.62 1.43 15.45
C TYR A 11 13.54 0.72 14.46
N TYR A 12 13.23 0.74 13.16
CA TYR A 12 14.05 0.06 12.14
C TYR A 12 15.50 0.58 12.05
N ARG A 13 15.75 1.84 12.42
CA ARG A 13 17.11 2.43 12.50
C ARG A 13 17.86 2.07 13.78
N GLY A 14 17.22 1.39 14.74
CA GLY A 14 17.81 1.06 16.04
C GLY A 14 17.94 2.27 16.98
N GLU A 15 17.15 3.32 16.74
CA GLU A 15 17.17 4.55 17.54
C GLU A 15 16.19 4.48 18.73
N CYS A 16 15.26 3.52 18.74
CA CYS A 16 14.22 3.36 19.76
C CYS A 16 13.58 1.97 19.72
N ASP A 17 13.71 1.19 20.80
CA ASP A 17 13.18 -0.18 20.87
C ASP A 17 11.65 -0.24 21.02
N ASP A 18 11.04 0.78 21.63
CA ASP A 18 9.60 0.84 21.91
C ASP A 18 8.79 1.59 20.82
N CYS A 19 9.44 2.05 19.75
CA CYS A 19 8.81 2.86 18.69
C CYS A 19 8.00 2.03 17.66
N ILE A 20 7.35 0.97 18.15
CA ILE A 20 6.48 0.08 17.39
C ILE A 20 5.00 0.47 17.47
N THR A 21 4.65 1.53 18.20
CA THR A 21 3.31 2.12 18.26
C THR A 21 3.36 3.60 17.92
N THR A 22 2.46 4.09 17.06
CA THR A 22 2.35 5.51 16.72
C THR A 22 0.89 5.98 16.62
N LYS A 23 0.66 7.28 16.82
CA LYS A 23 -0.67 7.92 16.76
C LYS A 23 -1.06 8.27 15.33
N PHE A 24 -2.35 8.33 15.07
CA PHE A 24 -2.87 8.84 13.81
C PHE A 24 -2.35 10.26 13.56
N ALA A 25 -2.17 10.57 12.28
CA ALA A 25 -1.71 11.86 11.82
C ALA A 25 -2.67 12.34 10.75
N HIS A 26 -2.77 13.66 10.59
CA HIS A 26 -3.56 14.22 9.50
C HIS A 26 -3.07 13.69 8.16
N PRO A 27 -3.99 13.22 7.28
CA PRO A 27 -3.63 12.76 5.95
C PRO A 27 -2.90 13.87 5.20
N SER A 28 -1.75 13.54 4.63
CA SER A 28 -1.00 14.44 3.76
C SER A 28 -0.74 13.76 2.42
N SER A 29 -0.91 14.54 1.35
CA SER A 29 -0.52 14.10 0.01
C SER A 29 1.00 14.12 -0.05
N SER A 30 1.63 12.95 -0.10
CA SER A 30 3.08 12.78 -0.12
C SER A 30 3.46 11.68 -1.08
N TYR A 31 4.75 11.62 -1.41
CA TYR A 31 5.30 10.55 -2.24
C TYR A 31 5.01 9.16 -1.64
N ALA A 32 5.23 8.99 -0.32
CA ALA A 32 5.04 7.72 0.38
C ALA A 32 3.56 7.31 0.54
N SER A 33 2.63 8.25 0.38
CA SER A 33 1.18 8.03 0.48
C SER A 33 0.49 7.94 -0.89
N SER A 34 1.24 7.75 -1.98
CA SER A 34 0.71 7.70 -3.34
C SER A 34 -0.09 8.96 -3.74
N GLY A 35 0.32 10.13 -3.25
CA GLY A 35 -0.46 11.36 -3.33
C GLY A 35 -0.86 11.77 -4.74
N MET A 36 0.03 11.60 -5.72
CA MET A 36 -0.23 11.94 -7.12
C MET A 36 -1.21 10.97 -7.78
N ALA A 37 -1.05 9.65 -7.56
CA ALA A 37 -2.00 8.67 -8.09
C ALA A 37 -3.40 8.85 -7.49
N TYR A 38 -3.47 9.08 -6.17
CA TYR A 38 -4.72 9.37 -5.47
C TYR A 38 -5.44 10.56 -6.10
N GLN A 39 -4.74 11.68 -6.32
CA GLN A 39 -5.32 12.87 -6.96
C GLN A 39 -5.77 12.58 -8.39
N ALA A 40 -4.94 11.92 -9.20
CA ALA A 40 -5.27 11.62 -10.60
C ALA A 40 -6.52 10.73 -10.72
N LEU A 41 -6.60 9.64 -9.93
CA LEU A 41 -7.75 8.73 -9.95
C LEU A 41 -9.02 9.42 -9.44
N THR A 42 -8.92 10.25 -8.39
CA THR A 42 -10.04 11.04 -7.89
C THR A 42 -10.58 12.00 -8.96
N LEU A 43 -9.69 12.71 -9.67
CA LEU A 43 -10.08 13.62 -10.76
C LEU A 43 -10.74 12.91 -11.94
N LEU A 44 -10.39 11.64 -12.17
CA LEU A 44 -11.01 10.79 -13.19
C LEU A 44 -12.35 10.18 -12.75
N GLY A 45 -12.81 10.46 -11.53
CA GLY A 45 -14.11 10.03 -11.01
C GLY A 45 -14.11 8.62 -10.42
N TYR A 46 -12.95 8.06 -10.09
CA TYR A 46 -12.91 6.80 -9.34
C TYR A 46 -13.35 7.06 -7.88
N PRO A 47 -14.30 6.28 -7.34
CA PRO A 47 -14.65 6.36 -5.93
C PRO A 47 -13.45 5.93 -5.08
N THR A 48 -13.17 6.70 -4.03
CA THR A 48 -12.08 6.41 -3.09
C THR A 48 -12.65 5.85 -1.79
N ILE A 49 -11.87 4.97 -1.17
CA ILE A 49 -12.16 4.39 0.14
C ILE A 49 -10.89 4.45 0.97
N SER A 50 -11.00 4.81 2.25
CA SER A 50 -9.83 4.91 3.13
C SER A 50 -9.48 3.56 3.77
N ASP A 51 -8.23 3.41 4.21
CA ASP A 51 -7.80 2.24 4.99
C ASP A 51 -8.65 2.06 6.26
N VAL A 52 -9.10 3.16 6.88
CA VAL A 52 -9.98 3.15 8.07
C VAL A 52 -11.35 2.56 7.74
N ASP A 53 -11.91 2.88 6.57
CA ASP A 53 -13.21 2.35 6.16
C ASP A 53 -13.13 0.84 5.88
N ILE A 54 -12.02 0.38 5.27
CA ILE A 54 -11.77 -1.03 5.00
C ILE A 54 -11.52 -1.78 6.31
N ASP A 55 -10.73 -1.24 7.23
CA ASP A 55 -10.44 -1.89 8.50
C ASP A 55 -11.72 -2.07 9.36
N LYS A 56 -12.57 -1.04 9.39
CA LYS A 56 -13.87 -1.09 10.10
C LYS A 56 -14.89 -1.99 9.40
N ASN A 57 -14.86 -2.07 8.08
CA ASN A 57 -15.78 -2.90 7.31
C ASN A 57 -15.10 -3.53 6.08
N PRO A 58 -14.35 -4.63 6.24
CA PRO A 58 -13.59 -5.22 5.14
C PRO A 58 -14.48 -5.73 4.00
N THR A 59 -15.75 -6.04 4.29
CA THR A 59 -16.71 -6.53 3.28
C THR A 59 -17.11 -5.48 2.26
N ILE A 60 -16.86 -4.19 2.53
CA ILE A 60 -17.15 -3.09 1.62
C ILE A 60 -16.48 -3.26 0.25
N LEU A 61 -15.33 -3.95 0.18
CA LEU A 61 -14.63 -4.20 -1.09
C LEU A 61 -15.47 -5.04 -2.06
N GLN A 62 -16.42 -5.84 -1.57
CA GLN A 62 -17.27 -6.70 -2.41
C GLN A 62 -18.27 -5.92 -3.27
N GLN A 63 -18.48 -4.63 -2.98
CA GLN A 63 -19.38 -3.78 -3.78
C GLN A 63 -18.72 -3.26 -5.07
N PHE A 64 -17.42 -3.46 -5.24
CA PHE A 64 -16.66 -2.96 -6.38
C PHE A 64 -16.31 -4.10 -7.34
N ASP A 65 -16.44 -3.88 -8.65
CA ASP A 65 -16.02 -4.88 -9.65
C ASP A 65 -14.48 -5.04 -9.71
N LYS A 66 -13.75 -4.00 -9.30
CA LYS A 66 -12.29 -3.90 -9.31
C LYS A 66 -11.82 -3.00 -8.18
N VAL A 67 -10.76 -3.42 -7.50
CA VAL A 67 -10.07 -2.60 -6.50
C VAL A 67 -8.73 -2.16 -7.07
N ILE A 68 -8.40 -0.87 -6.97
CA ILE A 68 -7.06 -0.34 -7.27
C ILE A 68 -6.40 -0.05 -5.92
N LEU A 69 -5.42 -0.85 -5.55
CA LEU A 69 -4.65 -0.67 -4.33
C LEU A 69 -3.46 0.25 -4.62
N LEU A 70 -3.33 1.31 -3.81
CA LEU A 70 -2.19 2.23 -3.85
C LEU A 70 -1.03 1.65 -3.02
N HIS A 71 -0.16 2.47 -2.41
CA HIS A 71 1.03 1.95 -1.72
C HIS A 71 0.72 1.01 -0.56
N SER A 72 -0.27 1.33 0.30
CA SER A 72 -0.82 0.46 1.36
C SER A 72 0.16 -0.56 1.97
N GLU A 73 1.32 -0.08 2.41
CA GLU A 73 2.42 -0.91 2.93
C GLU A 73 2.06 -1.58 4.27
N TYR A 74 1.37 -0.83 5.13
CA TYR A 74 0.94 -1.26 6.47
C TYR A 74 -0.57 -1.48 6.48
N VAL A 75 -1.00 -2.71 6.76
CA VAL A 75 -2.42 -3.08 6.79
C VAL A 75 -2.72 -4.02 7.95
N THR A 76 -3.99 -4.10 8.36
CA THR A 76 -4.42 -5.12 9.32
C THR A 76 -4.64 -6.47 8.64
N ARG A 77 -4.66 -7.55 9.42
CA ARG A 77 -5.01 -8.90 8.92
C ARG A 77 -6.36 -8.92 8.20
N ALA A 78 -7.36 -8.22 8.74
CA ALA A 78 -8.69 -8.15 8.15
C ALA A 78 -8.67 -7.45 6.79
N MET A 79 -7.90 -6.36 6.64
CA MET A 79 -7.69 -5.70 5.35
C MET A 79 -6.97 -6.63 4.37
N PHE A 80 -5.88 -7.27 4.80
CA PHE A 80 -5.13 -8.22 3.97
C PHE A 80 -6.03 -9.32 3.39
N ASP A 81 -6.82 -9.96 4.26
CA ASP A 81 -7.74 -11.03 3.86
C ASP A 81 -8.80 -10.53 2.89
N ALA A 82 -9.39 -9.35 3.13
CA ALA A 82 -10.39 -8.79 2.24
C ALA A 82 -9.82 -8.41 0.86
N ILE A 83 -8.64 -7.78 0.83
CA ILE A 83 -7.97 -7.37 -0.41
C ILE A 83 -7.56 -8.61 -1.23
N THR A 84 -6.88 -9.58 -0.61
CA THR A 84 -6.38 -10.77 -1.32
C THR A 84 -7.48 -11.74 -1.74
N LYS A 85 -8.64 -11.71 -1.06
CA LYS A 85 -9.83 -12.48 -1.45
C LYS A 85 -10.64 -11.83 -2.57
N HIS A 86 -10.49 -10.51 -2.78
CA HIS A 86 -11.18 -9.82 -3.86
C HIS A 86 -10.72 -10.38 -5.23
N PRO A 87 -11.63 -10.74 -6.14
CA PRO A 87 -11.28 -11.49 -7.36
C PRO A 87 -10.50 -10.68 -8.40
N LYS A 88 -10.51 -9.34 -8.26
CA LYS A 88 -9.95 -8.41 -9.24
C LYS A 88 -9.29 -7.21 -8.55
N VAL A 89 -8.00 -7.33 -8.26
CA VAL A 89 -7.21 -6.25 -7.64
C VAL A 89 -6.10 -5.80 -8.58
N LEU A 90 -5.92 -4.49 -8.73
CA LEU A 90 -4.72 -3.90 -9.31
C LEU A 90 -3.85 -3.36 -8.18
N TYR A 91 -2.74 -4.03 -7.91
CA TYR A 91 -1.69 -3.59 -7.01
C TYR A 91 -0.80 -2.61 -7.77
N LEU A 92 -1.12 -1.31 -7.65
CA LEU A 92 -0.52 -0.26 -8.48
C LEU A 92 0.91 0.08 -8.04
N TYR A 93 1.24 -0.15 -6.77
CA TYR A 93 2.55 0.11 -6.19
C TYR A 93 3.17 -1.22 -5.72
N PRO A 94 4.49 -1.40 -5.85
CA PRO A 94 5.21 -2.43 -5.12
C PRO A 94 5.19 -2.11 -3.62
N ASN A 95 5.61 -3.07 -2.79
CA ASN A 95 5.65 -2.93 -1.33
C ASN A 95 4.27 -2.76 -0.66
N ALA A 96 3.20 -3.11 -1.37
CA ALA A 96 1.87 -3.19 -0.78
C ALA A 96 1.73 -4.46 0.06
N LEU A 97 0.93 -4.39 1.13
CA LEU A 97 0.67 -5.51 2.03
C LEU A 97 1.96 -6.10 2.64
N TYR A 98 2.90 -5.23 3.02
CA TYR A 98 4.23 -5.65 3.46
C TYR A 98 4.33 -5.84 4.97
N ALA A 99 3.65 -5.01 5.75
CA ALA A 99 3.70 -5.05 7.20
C ALA A 99 2.31 -5.19 7.82
N GLU A 100 2.19 -6.10 8.78
CA GLU A 100 0.98 -6.29 9.57
C GLU A 100 0.98 -5.33 10.75
N ILE A 101 -0.14 -4.63 10.90
CA ILE A 101 -0.41 -3.75 12.02
C ILE A 101 -1.71 -4.13 12.72
N GLU A 102 -1.85 -3.71 13.97
CA GLU A 102 -3.13 -3.57 14.64
C GLU A 102 -3.52 -2.09 14.74
N VAL A 103 -4.81 -1.82 14.82
CA VAL A 103 -5.36 -0.46 14.92
C VAL A 103 -6.26 -0.38 16.15
N ASN A 104 -6.04 0.64 16.97
CA ASN A 104 -6.96 1.04 18.03
C ASN A 104 -7.64 2.35 17.62
N HIS A 105 -8.93 2.26 17.24
CA HIS A 105 -9.72 3.42 16.80
C HIS A 105 -10.18 4.33 17.94
N VAL A 106 -10.12 3.89 19.20
CA VAL A 106 -10.45 4.72 20.37
C VAL A 106 -9.26 5.60 20.74
N ASP A 107 -8.07 5.00 20.78
CA ASP A 107 -6.84 5.69 21.09
C ASP A 107 -6.19 6.30 19.84
N GLU A 108 -6.73 6.08 18.65
CA GLU A 108 -6.18 6.53 17.37
C GLU A 108 -4.70 6.13 17.22
N THR A 109 -4.38 4.86 17.48
CA THR A 109 -3.01 4.33 17.34
C THR A 109 -2.94 3.17 16.35
N ILE A 110 -1.77 3.00 15.75
CA ILE A 110 -1.37 1.77 15.08
C ILE A 110 -0.16 1.16 15.79
N THR A 111 -0.10 -0.16 15.84
CA THR A 111 1.05 -0.91 16.40
C THR A 111 1.54 -1.92 15.36
N LEU A 112 2.86 -2.00 15.15
CA LEU A 112 3.49 -2.99 14.30
C LEU A 112 3.40 -4.37 14.94
N ILE A 113 2.86 -5.34 14.19
CA ILE A 113 2.77 -6.74 14.61
C ILE A 113 3.84 -7.57 13.93
N ARG A 114 4.07 -7.36 12.62
CA ARG A 114 4.95 -8.22 11.82
C ARG A 114 5.41 -7.55 10.53
N GLY A 115 6.63 -7.83 10.08
CA GLY A 115 7.23 -7.28 8.84
C GLY A 115 8.46 -6.42 9.13
N HIS A 116 9.23 -6.04 8.11
CA HIS A 116 10.45 -5.22 8.28
C HIS A 116 11.42 -5.75 9.34
N ASN A 117 11.63 -7.06 9.37
CA ASN A 117 12.51 -7.74 10.33
C ASN A 117 12.02 -7.70 11.78
N TYR A 118 10.71 -7.51 11.96
CA TYR A 118 10.01 -7.57 13.24
C TYR A 118 8.96 -8.71 13.29
N PRO A 119 8.80 -9.41 14.42
CA PRO A 119 9.69 -9.39 15.60
C PRO A 119 11.00 -10.16 15.38
N GLU A 120 11.07 -10.96 14.31
CA GLU A 120 12.22 -11.81 13.99
C GLU A 120 12.94 -11.27 12.74
N PRO A 121 14.28 -11.30 12.71
CA PRO A 121 15.05 -10.69 11.63
C PRO A 121 14.89 -11.40 10.27
N GLU A 122 14.32 -12.59 10.24
CA GLU A 122 14.00 -13.32 9.01
C GLU A 122 12.68 -12.88 8.37
N ILE A 123 11.78 -12.27 9.15
CA ILE A 123 10.47 -11.83 8.68
C ILE A 123 10.63 -10.57 7.84
N LYS A 124 10.59 -10.72 6.52
CA LYS A 124 10.56 -9.56 5.59
C LYS A 124 9.14 -9.04 5.45
N ASN A 125 8.27 -9.86 4.86
CA ASN A 125 6.84 -9.58 4.72
C ASN A 125 6.05 -10.13 5.91
N GLY A 126 5.21 -9.29 6.53
CA GLY A 126 4.40 -9.63 7.69
C GLY A 126 3.33 -10.69 7.43
N PHE A 127 2.94 -10.88 6.17
CA PHE A 127 1.89 -11.81 5.77
C PHE A 127 2.41 -13.08 5.09
N GLU A 128 3.73 -13.18 4.87
CA GLU A 128 4.34 -14.26 4.06
C GLU A 128 3.67 -14.39 2.69
N TRP A 129 3.28 -13.26 2.12
CA TRP A 129 2.47 -13.25 0.90
C TRP A 129 3.27 -13.74 -0.30
N GLU A 130 2.77 -14.79 -0.97
CA GLU A 130 3.46 -15.44 -2.11
C GLU A 130 3.72 -14.51 -3.31
N PHE A 131 2.97 -13.41 -3.41
CA PHE A 131 3.09 -12.42 -4.48
C PHE A 131 3.78 -11.13 -4.05
N ASP A 132 4.47 -11.12 -2.89
CA ASP A 132 5.30 -9.99 -2.49
C ASP A 132 6.24 -9.57 -3.63
N ASN A 133 6.07 -8.32 -4.08
CA ASN A 133 6.83 -7.71 -5.16
C ASN A 133 7.66 -6.52 -4.69
N THR A 134 7.97 -6.42 -3.40
CA THR A 134 8.70 -5.30 -2.79
C THR A 134 10.08 -5.12 -3.41
N HIS A 135 10.92 -6.15 -3.35
CA HIS A 135 12.29 -6.08 -3.85
C HIS A 135 12.41 -6.72 -5.24
N PRO A 136 13.07 -6.06 -6.22
CA PRO A 136 13.72 -4.76 -6.14
C PRO A 136 12.80 -3.56 -6.49
N TYR A 137 11.53 -3.82 -6.79
CA TYR A 137 10.67 -2.89 -7.52
C TYR A 137 10.31 -1.61 -6.75
N GLU A 138 10.32 -1.61 -5.42
CA GLU A 138 10.09 -0.42 -4.59
C GLU A 138 11.12 0.69 -4.82
N PHE A 139 12.33 0.33 -5.26
CA PHE A 139 13.41 1.26 -5.52
C PHE A 139 13.44 1.75 -6.98
N ASP A 140 12.71 1.12 -7.89
CA ASP A 140 12.58 1.59 -9.27
C ASP A 140 11.56 2.73 -9.35
N LYS A 141 12.06 3.95 -9.12
CA LYS A 141 11.27 5.19 -9.16
C LYS A 141 11.24 5.84 -10.54
N GLU A 142 12.09 5.38 -11.45
CA GLU A 142 12.15 5.87 -12.82
C GLU A 142 11.03 5.25 -13.65
N CYS A 143 10.70 3.98 -13.39
CA CYS A 143 9.68 3.24 -14.14
C CYS A 143 9.95 3.28 -15.66
N ALA A 144 11.21 3.24 -16.08
CA ALA A 144 11.59 3.34 -17.49
C ALA A 144 10.91 2.27 -18.35
N VAL A 145 10.77 1.06 -17.79
CA VAL A 145 10.06 -0.09 -18.39
C VAL A 145 9.01 -0.61 -17.41
N MET A 146 7.89 0.11 -17.33
CA MET A 146 6.74 -0.33 -16.54
C MET A 146 6.05 -1.54 -17.20
N LYS A 147 5.85 -2.60 -16.42
CA LYS A 147 5.08 -3.79 -16.77
C LYS A 147 3.94 -3.94 -15.80
N ILE A 148 2.81 -4.39 -16.33
CA ILE A 148 1.67 -4.84 -15.53
C ILE A 148 1.50 -6.33 -15.79
N TYR A 149 1.74 -7.15 -14.77
CA TYR A 149 1.73 -8.60 -14.89
C TYR A 149 0.63 -9.22 -14.02
N LYS A 150 0.13 -10.39 -14.45
CA LYS A 150 -1.01 -11.05 -13.83
C LYS A 150 -0.56 -11.93 -12.67
N ILE A 151 -1.34 -11.91 -11.59
CA ILE A 151 -1.27 -12.83 -10.45
C ILE A 151 -2.64 -13.50 -10.23
N LYS A 152 -2.76 -14.34 -9.20
CA LYS A 152 -3.95 -15.16 -8.96
C LYS A 152 -5.26 -14.37 -8.87
N ASN A 153 -5.27 -13.26 -8.12
CA ASN A 153 -6.45 -12.43 -7.86
C ASN A 153 -6.40 -11.06 -8.55
N GLY A 154 -5.50 -10.85 -9.53
CA GLY A 154 -5.28 -9.50 -10.03
C GLY A 154 -4.06 -9.27 -10.90
N TRP A 155 -3.56 -8.03 -10.84
CA TRP A 155 -2.37 -7.57 -11.55
C TRP A 155 -1.48 -6.72 -10.65
N MET A 156 -0.19 -6.71 -10.94
CA MET A 156 0.83 -5.96 -10.22
C MET A 156 1.68 -5.15 -11.19
N THR A 157 2.16 -4.01 -10.72
CA THR A 157 3.25 -3.27 -11.36
C THR A 157 4.62 -3.77 -10.87
N ASN A 158 5.67 -3.44 -11.61
CA ASN A 158 7.06 -3.79 -11.29
C ASN A 158 7.94 -2.56 -10.98
N CYS A 159 7.35 -1.42 -10.62
CA CYS A 159 8.09 -0.20 -10.29
C CYS A 159 7.20 0.77 -9.50
N TYR A 160 7.79 1.74 -8.82
CA TYR A 160 7.09 2.73 -7.99
C TYR A 160 6.58 3.92 -8.84
N PRO A 161 5.27 4.00 -9.18
CA PRO A 161 4.79 4.83 -10.29
C PRO A 161 4.57 6.31 -9.96
N GLU A 162 4.91 6.79 -8.76
CA GLU A 162 4.57 8.15 -8.32
C GLU A 162 5.10 9.24 -9.26
N ASN A 163 6.31 9.06 -9.80
CA ASN A 163 6.88 9.98 -10.79
C ASN A 163 6.18 9.90 -12.16
N VAL A 164 5.59 8.75 -12.50
CA VAL A 164 4.78 8.58 -13.71
C VAL A 164 3.53 9.46 -13.62
N PHE A 165 2.88 9.54 -12.45
CA PHE A 165 1.73 10.42 -12.23
C PHE A 165 2.10 11.91 -12.22
N LEU A 166 3.30 12.28 -11.79
CA LEU A 166 3.72 13.69 -11.72
C LEU A 166 4.18 14.25 -13.08
N LYS A 167 5.02 13.53 -13.83
CA LYS A 167 5.71 14.06 -15.03
C LYS A 167 5.83 13.05 -16.18
N GLY A 168 5.20 11.88 -16.07
CA GLY A 168 5.48 10.76 -16.95
C GLY A 168 4.84 10.87 -18.33
N GLY A 169 5.64 10.74 -19.39
CA GLY A 169 5.12 10.52 -20.75
C GLY A 169 4.29 9.23 -20.89
N GLN A 170 4.43 8.30 -19.95
CA GLN A 170 3.68 7.03 -19.91
C GLN A 170 2.35 7.12 -19.15
N LEU A 171 2.02 8.27 -18.53
CA LEU A 171 0.82 8.41 -17.69
C LEU A 171 -0.47 8.05 -18.43
N PHE A 172 -0.64 8.54 -19.66
CA PHE A 172 -1.83 8.24 -20.45
C PHE A 172 -1.98 6.74 -20.72
N THR A 173 -0.87 6.07 -21.05
CA THR A 173 -0.85 4.62 -21.25
C THR A 173 -1.23 3.88 -19.97
N LEU A 174 -0.65 4.25 -18.83
CA LEU A 174 -0.98 3.66 -17.53
C LEU A 174 -2.47 3.83 -17.19
N LEU A 175 -3.00 5.06 -17.30
CA LEU A 175 -4.42 5.33 -17.02
C LEU A 175 -5.37 4.58 -17.95
N LYS A 176 -5.01 4.47 -19.24
CA LYS A 176 -5.77 3.68 -20.21
C LYS A 176 -5.75 2.21 -19.82
N THR A 177 -4.60 1.65 -19.46
CA THR A 177 -4.50 0.26 -18.99
C THR A 177 -5.30 0.04 -17.70
N ILE A 178 -5.23 0.96 -16.73
CA ILE A 178 -6.06 0.92 -15.51
C ILE A 178 -7.53 0.85 -15.87
N LYS A 179 -8.00 1.64 -16.85
CA LYS A 179 -9.39 1.62 -17.30
C LYS A 179 -9.78 0.31 -17.97
N ASP A 180 -8.91 -0.24 -18.83
CA ASP A 180 -9.19 -1.41 -19.66
C ASP A 180 -9.10 -2.74 -18.89
N LEU A 181 -8.37 -2.78 -17.77
CA LEU A 181 -8.26 -3.94 -16.88
C LEU A 181 -9.57 -4.30 -16.20
#